data_AF-A0A435ZFG2-F1
#
_entry.id   AF-A0A435ZFG2-F1
#
_cell.length_a   1.000
_cell.length_b   1.000
_cell.length_c   1.000
_cell.angle_alpha   90.00
_cell.angle_beta   90.00
_cell.angle_gamma   90.00
#
_symmetry.space_group_name_H-M   'P 1'
#
loop_
_entity.id
_entity.type
_entity.pdbx_description
1 polymer ?
#
loop_
_entity_poly.entity_id
_entity_poly.type
_entity_poly.pdbx_seq_one_letter_code
_entity_poly.pdbx_strand_id
1 'polypeptide(L)'
;MTELATALEQPQFATERDPRLRLIIPIIVAIAFLMEQLDSTIITTAIPAIARSLDTTPVRLNLAITTYILTLAIFIPVSGWFADRFGARKVFALA
;
A
#
# COMPACT_ATOMS: atom_id res chain seq x y z
N MET A 1 -11.53 24.96 -40.19
CA MET A 1 -11.25 25.79 -38.99
C MET A 1 -11.91 25.27 -37.71
N THR A 2 -12.65 24.14 -37.73
CA THR A 2 -13.31 23.55 -36.54
C THR A 2 -12.53 22.35 -35.94
N GLU A 3 -11.56 21.78 -36.65
CA GLU A 3 -10.78 20.62 -36.18
C GLU A 3 -9.56 20.98 -35.32
N LEU A 4 -9.14 22.26 -35.28
CA LEU A 4 -7.96 22.72 -34.52
C LEU A 4 -8.26 23.15 -33.07
N ALA A 5 -9.53 23.23 -32.67
CA ALA A 5 -9.93 23.66 -31.33
C ALA A 5 -10.08 22.49 -30.32
N THR A 6 -10.11 21.24 -30.80
CA THR A 6 -10.39 20.04 -29.98
C THR A 6 -9.14 19.16 -29.79
N ALA A 7 -7.97 19.67 -30.16
CA ALA A 7 -6.71 19.03 -29.88
C ALA A 7 -6.29 19.29 -28.42
N LEU A 8 -6.68 18.37 -27.54
CA LEU A 8 -5.86 17.89 -26.44
C LEU A 8 -5.72 18.81 -25.21
N GLU A 9 -6.82 19.11 -24.52
CA GLU A 9 -6.76 19.20 -23.04
C GLU A 9 -6.47 17.80 -22.49
N GLN A 10 -5.24 17.31 -22.69
CA GLN A 10 -4.79 16.12 -21.98
C GLN A 10 -4.76 16.50 -20.49
N PRO A 11 -5.29 15.65 -19.60
CA PRO A 11 -5.18 15.89 -18.17
C PRO A 11 -3.70 15.86 -17.81
N GLN A 12 -3.07 17.04 -17.77
CA GLN A 12 -1.68 17.20 -17.40
C GLN A 12 -1.54 16.67 -15.97
N PHE A 13 -0.83 15.55 -15.83
CA PHE A 13 -0.73 14.88 -14.54
C PHE A 13 -0.11 15.84 -13.53
N ALA A 14 -0.46 15.73 -12.24
CA ALA A 14 0.09 16.62 -11.21
C ALA A 14 1.64 16.67 -11.23
N THR A 15 2.24 15.55 -11.63
CA THR A 15 3.66 15.31 -11.85
C THR A 15 4.28 16.12 -13.01
N GLU A 16 3.49 16.51 -14.00
CA GLU A 16 3.91 17.34 -15.15
C GLU A 16 3.73 18.84 -14.87
N ARG A 17 2.94 19.21 -13.87
CA ARG A 17 2.78 20.59 -13.41
C ARG A 17 3.94 21.07 -12.53
N ASP A 18 4.53 20.19 -11.72
CA ASP A 18 5.68 20.52 -10.88
C ASP A 18 6.71 19.37 -10.90
N PRO A 19 7.94 19.60 -11.42
CA PRO A 19 9.02 18.62 -11.44
C PRO A 19 9.34 18.01 -10.06
N ARG A 20 9.09 18.75 -8.97
CA ARG A 20 9.34 18.27 -7.60
C ARG A 20 8.38 17.16 -7.20
N LEU A 21 7.12 17.23 -7.64
CA LEU A 21 6.11 16.20 -7.35
C LEU A 21 6.48 14.86 -7.99
N ARG A 22 7.24 14.88 -9.09
CA ARG A 22 7.78 13.68 -9.74
C ARG A 22 8.76 12.89 -8.89
N LEU A 23 9.41 13.57 -7.95
CA LEU A 23 10.31 12.93 -6.99
C LEU A 23 9.62 12.67 -5.64
N ILE A 24 8.79 13.61 -5.18
CA ILE A 24 8.15 13.53 -3.85
C ILE A 24 7.12 12.40 -3.77
N ILE A 25 6.26 12.25 -4.79
CA ILE A 25 5.21 11.22 -4.78
C ILE A 25 5.79 9.81 -4.65
N PRO A 26 6.75 9.36 -5.48
CA PRO A 26 7.31 8.02 -5.34
C PRO A 26 8.11 7.84 -4.04
N ILE A 27 8.74 8.89 -3.50
CA ILE A 27 9.41 8.83 -2.19
C ILE A 27 8.39 8.56 -1.07
N ILE A 28 7.26 9.27 -1.07
CA ILE A 28 6.19 9.06 -0.08
C ILE A 28 5.66 7.63 -0.15
N VAL A 29 5.42 7.12 -1.37
CA VAL A 29 4.97 5.73 -1.59
C VAL A 29 6.04 4.73 -1.10
N ALA A 30 7.31 4.99 -1.37
CA ALA A 30 8.41 4.15 -0.91
C ALA A 30 8.52 4.09 0.62
N ILE A 31 8.33 5.22 1.31
CA ILE A 31 8.32 5.28 2.78
C ILE A 31 7.12 4.52 3.35
N ALA A 32 5.93 4.66 2.74
CA ALA A 32 4.75 3.91 3.17
C ALA A 32 4.95 2.39 3.02
N PHE A 33 5.47 1.95 1.88
CA PHE A 33 5.79 0.54 1.66
C PHE A 33 6.88 0.03 2.61
N LEU A 34 7.86 0.87 2.93
CA LEU A 34 8.87 0.56 3.94
C LEU A 34 8.22 0.34 5.32
N MET A 35 7.27 1.19 5.72
CA MET A 35 6.55 1.08 6.99
C MET A 35 5.76 -0.23 7.07
N GLU A 36 5.04 -0.60 6.00
CA GLU A 36 4.32 -1.87 5.90
C GLU A 36 5.26 -3.08 6.12
N GLN A 37 6.42 -3.06 5.47
CA GLN A 37 7.42 -4.12 5.61
C GLN A 37 8.05 -4.16 7.01
N LEU A 38 8.22 -3.01 7.66
CA LEU A 38 8.69 -2.94 9.05
C LEU A 38 7.69 -3.60 10.01
N ASP A 39 6.39 -3.33 9.89
CA ASP A 39 5.36 -3.92 10.74
C ASP A 39 5.35 -5.45 10.62
N SER A 40 5.43 -5.97 9.39
CA SER A 40 5.52 -7.41 9.12
C SER A 40 6.77 -8.04 9.75
N THR A 41 7.91 -7.35 9.67
CA THR A 41 9.19 -7.83 10.22
C THR A 41 9.19 -7.81 11.76
N ILE A 42 8.62 -6.77 12.37
CA ILE A 42 8.50 -6.68 13.83
C ILE A 42 7.62 -7.83 14.35
N ILE A 43 6.50 -8.11 13.70
CA ILE A 43 5.61 -9.20 14.10
C ILE A 43 6.31 -10.55 13.96
N THR A 44 6.97 -10.81 12.82
CA THR A 44 7.63 -12.11 12.56
C THR A 44 8.79 -12.39 13.52
N THR A 45 9.47 -11.36 14.00
CA THR A 45 10.55 -11.48 14.99
C THR A 45 10.04 -11.54 16.43
N ALA A 46 8.91 -10.92 16.76
CA ALA A 46 8.26 -10.99 18.08
C ALA A 46 7.49 -12.31 18.30
N ILE A 47 7.09 -12.95 17.21
CA ILE A 47 6.31 -14.18 17.16
C ILE A 47 6.86 -15.32 18.08
N PRO A 48 8.18 -15.61 18.15
CA PRO A 48 8.72 -16.64 19.05
C PRO A 48 8.66 -16.24 20.53
N ALA A 49 8.73 -14.94 20.84
CA ALA A 49 8.56 -14.43 22.19
C ALA A 49 7.08 -14.55 22.63
N ILE A 50 6.14 -14.23 21.74
CA ILE A 50 4.70 -14.39 21.95
C ILE A 50 4.32 -15.87 22.14
N ALA A 51 4.92 -16.77 21.35
CA ALA A 51 4.68 -18.21 21.50
C ALA A 51 5.16 -18.74 22.85
N ARG A 52 6.32 -18.26 23.33
CA ARG A 52 6.87 -18.61 24.66
C ARG A 52 6.05 -18.05 25.81
N SER A 53 5.48 -16.85 25.68
CA SER A 53 4.66 -16.25 26.74
C SER A 53 3.26 -16.87 26.84
N LEU A 54 2.74 -17.44 25.75
CA LEU A 54 1.41 -18.06 25.68
C LEU A 54 1.44 -19.59 25.86
N ASP A 55 2.60 -20.18 26.17
CA ASP A 55 2.83 -21.63 26.35
C ASP A 55 2.22 -22.50 25.23
N THR A 56 2.34 -22.02 23.98
CA THR A 56 1.69 -22.61 22.80
C THR A 56 2.74 -23.18 21.84
N THR A 57 2.37 -24.24 21.11
CA THR A 57 3.25 -24.91 20.15
C THR A 57 3.51 -24.05 18.89
N PRO A 58 4.72 -24.12 18.29
CA PRO A 58 5.10 -23.40 17.07
C PRO A 58 4.17 -23.63 15.87
N VAL A 59 3.36 -24.70 15.89
CA VAL A 59 2.38 -25.03 14.83
C VAL A 59 1.28 -23.95 14.72
N ARG A 60 0.84 -23.35 15.84
CA ARG A 60 -0.12 -22.22 15.79
C ARG A 60 0.50 -20.94 15.23
N LEU A 61 1.82 -20.85 15.25
CA LEU A 61 2.58 -19.70 14.80
C LEU A 61 2.72 -19.67 13.28
N ASN A 62 2.81 -20.85 12.66
CA ASN A 62 2.79 -21.00 11.22
C ASN A 62 1.42 -20.65 10.62
N LEU A 63 0.34 -20.91 11.38
CA LEU A 63 -1.00 -20.41 11.06
C LEU A 63 -1.06 -18.88 11.00
N ALA A 64 -0.33 -18.16 11.87
CA ALA A 64 -0.28 -16.69 11.84
C ALA A 64 0.31 -16.14 10.53
N ILE A 65 1.40 -16.75 10.03
CA ILE A 65 2.01 -16.38 8.75
C ILE A 65 1.04 -16.68 7.60
N THR A 66 0.40 -17.85 7.63
CA THR A 66 -0.58 -18.24 6.60
C THR A 66 -1.77 -17.28 6.57
N THR A 67 -2.29 -16.89 7.74
CA THR A 67 -3.36 -15.89 7.87
C THR A 67 -2.91 -14.51 7.40
N TYR A 68 -1.67 -14.10 7.68
CA TYR A 68 -1.11 -12.85 7.17
C TYR A 68 -1.13 -12.80 5.64
N ILE A 69 -0.60 -13.84 4.99
CA ILE A 69 -0.55 -13.93 3.53
C ILE A 69 -1.97 -13.96 2.93
N LEU A 70 -2.88 -14.73 3.53
CA LEU A 70 -4.27 -14.82 3.08
C LEU A 70 -4.98 -13.47 3.18
N THR A 71 -4.75 -12.75 4.27
CA THR A 71 -5.30 -11.39 4.47
C THR A 71 -4.74 -10.45 3.41
N LEU A 72 -3.42 -10.45 3.19
CA LEU A 72 -2.79 -9.64 2.15
C LEU A 72 -3.38 -9.94 0.76
N ALA A 73 -3.55 -11.21 0.41
CA ALA A 73 -4.10 -11.64 -0.87
C ALA A 73 -5.53 -11.11 -1.12
N ILE A 74 -6.34 -11.01 -0.07
CA ILE A 74 -7.71 -10.46 -0.15
C ILE A 74 -7.68 -8.93 -0.20
N PHE A 75 -6.80 -8.30 0.58
CA PHE A 75 -6.78 -6.84 0.71
C PHE A 75 -6.12 -6.11 -0.47
N ILE A 76 -5.20 -6.73 -1.22
CA ILE A 76 -4.60 -6.14 -2.43
C ILE A 76 -5.65 -5.75 -3.49
N PRO A 77 -6.56 -6.64 -3.96
CA PRO A 77 -7.58 -6.24 -4.94
C PRO A 77 -8.62 -5.28 -4.35
N VAL A 78 -8.93 -5.43 -3.05
CA VAL A 78 -9.88 -4.55 -2.36
C VAL A 78 -9.34 -3.12 -2.30
N SER A 79 -8.07 -2.93 -1.93
CA SER A 79 -7.45 -1.60 -1.87
C SER A 79 -7.38 -0.94 -3.25
N GLY A 80 -7.15 -1.72 -4.31
CA GLY A 80 -7.24 -1.26 -5.70
C GLY A 80 -8.64 -0.73 -6.05
N TRP A 81 -9.68 -1.50 -5.74
CA TRP A 81 -11.07 -1.07 -5.95
C TRP A 81 -11.42 0.20 -5.16
N PHE A 82 -10.95 0.33 -3.91
CA PHE A 82 -11.13 1.53 -3.11
C PHE A 82 -10.41 2.74 -3.72
N ALA A 83 -9.18 2.56 -4.20
CA ALA A 83 -8.41 3.61 -4.86
C ALA A 83 -9.09 4.09 -6.16
N ASP A 84 -9.64 3.16 -6.93
CA ASP A 84 -10.38 3.45 -8.16
C ASP A 84 -11.71 4.16 -7.86
N ARG A 85 -12.41 3.79 -6.78
CA ARG A 85 -13.75 4.31 -6.45
C ARG A 85 -13.75 5.65 -5.73
N PHE A 86 -12.81 5.87 -4.80
CA PHE A 86 -12.74 7.05 -3.93
C PHE A 86 -11.56 7.98 -4.25
N GLY A 87 -10.64 7.54 -5.11
CA GLY A 87 -9.44 8.25 -5.51
C GLY A 87 -8.23 7.91 -4.63
N ALA A 88 -7.15 7.48 -5.26
CA ALA A 88 -5.92 7.00 -4.60
C ALA A 88 -5.37 7.98 -3.53
N ARG A 89 -5.40 9.29 -3.77
CA ARG A 89 -4.91 10.30 -2.81
C ARG A 89 -5.71 10.32 -1.51
N LYS A 90 -7.04 10.15 -1.57
CA LYS A 90 -7.90 10.18 -0.38
C LYS A 90 -7.76 8.89 0.42
N VAL A 91 -7.66 7.76 -0.27
CA VAL A 91 -7.45 6.45 0.35
C VAL A 91 -6.08 6.41 1.04
N PHE A 92 -5.03 6.88 0.36
CA PHE A 92 -3.69 6.95 0.93
C PHE A 92 -3.59 7.89 2.15
N ALA A 93 -4.37 8.98 2.19
CA ALA A 93 -4.38 9.88 3.34
C ALA A 93 -5.17 9.35 4.55
N LEU A 94 -6.00 8.31 4.35
CA LEU A 94 -6.75 7.64 5.42
C LEU A 94 -6.02 6.40 5.97
N ALA A 95 -5.13 5.82 5.16
CA ALA A 95 -4.27 4.69 5.54
C ALA A 95 -3.19 5.14 6.52
#